data_AF-A0A2S6G1X3-F1
#
_entry.id   AF-A0A2S6G1X3-F1
#
_cell.length_a   1.000
_cell.length_b   1.000
_cell.length_c   1.000
_cell.angle_alpha   90.00
_cell.angle_beta   90.00
_cell.angle_gamma   90.00
#
_symmetry.space_group_name_H-M   'P 1'
#
loop_
_entity.id
_entity.type
_entity.pdbx_description
1 polymer ?
#
loop_
_entity_poly.entity_id
_entity_poly.type
_entity_poly.pdbx_seq_one_letter_code
_entity_poly.pdbx_strand_id
1 'polypeptide(L)' 'MPGERQDFFAIRPHPYAALVEGQIKRLEARKEVIAEAKATITNEQTLAKLADLDQFYTLYYESSRDLLKQLKSEILDNKT' A
#
# COMPACT_ATOMS: atom_id res chain seq x y z
N MET A 1 25.61 -32.26 -2.11
CA MET A 1 26.55 -32.69 -1.02
C MET A 1 26.22 -31.92 0.26
N PRO A 2 26.53 -32.41 1.47
CA PRO A 2 26.54 -31.53 2.65
C PRO A 2 27.45 -30.32 2.33
N GLY A 3 26.90 -29.11 2.28
CA GLY A 3 27.64 -27.90 1.89
C GLY A 3 27.20 -27.22 0.58
N GLU A 4 26.11 -27.66 -0.08
CA GLU A 4 25.46 -26.80 -1.08
C GLU A 4 24.92 -25.52 -0.41
N ARG A 5 25.19 -24.34 -1.01
CA ARG A 5 24.55 -23.09 -0.60
C ARG A 5 23.04 -23.22 -0.78
N GLN A 6 22.35 -23.50 0.32
CA GLN A 6 20.90 -23.47 0.37
C GLN A 6 20.46 -22.06 0.74
N ASP A 7 19.61 -21.49 -0.11
CA ASP A 7 18.88 -20.28 0.24
C ASP A 7 17.72 -20.66 1.16
N PHE A 8 17.71 -20.08 2.36
CA PHE A 8 16.62 -20.24 3.30
C PHE A 8 15.74 -19.01 3.26
N PHE A 9 14.42 -19.22 3.19
CA PHE A 9 13.43 -18.16 3.29
C PHE A 9 12.86 -18.15 4.71
N ALA A 10 12.83 -16.98 5.33
CA ALA A 10 12.18 -16.76 6.61
C ALA A 10 11.10 -15.70 6.47
N ILE A 11 9.98 -15.90 7.16
CA ILE A 11 8.93 -14.89 7.25
C ILE A 11 9.47 -13.77 8.15
N ARG A 12 9.44 -12.53 7.66
CA ARG A 12 9.88 -11.38 8.46
C ARG A 12 9.00 -11.21 9.71
N PRO A 13 9.54 -10.63 10.79
CA PRO A 13 8.71 -10.18 11.91
C PRO A 13 7.57 -9.28 11.42
N HIS A 14 6.38 -9.52 11.97
CA HIS A 14 5.15 -8.77 11.67
C HIS A 14 4.86 -8.68 10.16
N PRO A 15 4.70 -9.83 9.48
CA PRO A 15 4.65 -9.91 8.03
C PRO A 15 3.43 -9.23 7.42
N TYR A 16 2.36 -9.02 8.18
CA TYR A 16 1.16 -8.35 7.68
C TYR A 16 1.25 -6.82 7.81
N ALA A 17 1.89 -6.30 8.87
CA ALA A 17 2.25 -4.88 8.91
C ALA A 17 3.17 -4.50 7.75
N ALA A 18 4.12 -5.39 7.42
CA ALA A 18 4.96 -5.29 6.22
C ALA A 18 4.19 -5.20 4.91
N LEU A 19 3.19 -6.08 4.79
CA LEU A 19 2.37 -6.19 3.60
C LEU A 19 1.60 -4.89 3.38
N VAL A 20 1.00 -4.37 4.45
CA VAL A 20 0.25 -3.10 4.42
C VAL A 20 1.18 -1.93 4.10
N GLU A 21 2.39 -1.87 4.67
CA GLU A 21 3.42 -0.88 4.28
C GLU A 21 3.71 -0.92 2.77
N GLY A 22 3.88 -2.12 2.22
CA GLY A 22 4.10 -2.30 0.78
C GLY A 22 2.89 -1.91 -0.06
N GLN A 23 1.67 -2.16 0.42
CA GLN A 23 0.43 -1.74 -0.24
C GLN A 23 0.31 -0.21 -0.27
N ILE A 24 0.56 0.47 0.86
CA ILE A 24 0.53 1.94 0.96
C ILE A 24 1.47 2.57 -0.07
N LYS A 25 2.72 2.10 -0.18
CA LYS A 25 3.67 2.60 -1.19
C LYS A 25 3.17 2.45 -2.63
N ARG A 26 2.50 1.34 -2.93
CA ARG A 26 1.88 1.12 -4.26
C ARG A 26 0.69 2.04 -4.49
N LEU A 27 -0.07 2.39 -3.44
CA LEU A 27 -1.18 3.33 -3.53
C LEU A 27 -0.70 4.75 -3.81
N GLU A 28 0.41 5.17 -3.20
CA GLU A 28 1.04 6.47 -3.48
C GLU A 28 1.37 6.61 -4.96
N ALA A 29 2.08 5.63 -5.54
CA ALA A 29 2.39 5.61 -6.97
C ALA A 29 1.14 5.62 -7.86
N ARG A 30 0.06 4.93 -7.47
CA ARG A 30 -1.20 4.93 -8.25
C ARG A 30 -1.89 6.29 -8.23
N LYS A 31 -1.86 6.99 -7.09
CA LYS A 31 -2.42 8.35 -6.98
C LYS A 31 -1.66 9.32 -7.87
N GLU A 32 -0.34 9.20 -7.96
CA GLU A 32 0.48 10.01 -8.88
C GLU A 32 0.07 9.79 -10.35
N VAL A 33 -0.08 8.54 -10.77
CA VAL A 33 -0.54 8.20 -12.13
C VAL A 33 -1.93 8.79 -12.44
N ILE A 34 -2.84 8.76 -11.46
CA ILE A 34 -4.19 9.34 -11.65
C ILE A 34 -4.14 10.86 -11.73
N ALA A 35 -3.29 11.51 -10.92
CA ALA A 35 -3.10 12.95 -10.99
C ALA A 35 -2.57 13.37 -12.38
N GLU A 36 -1.58 12.65 -12.91
CA GLU A 36 -1.06 12.86 -14.27
C GLU A 36 -2.14 12.64 -15.34
N ALA A 37 -2.93 11.58 -15.22
CA ALA A 37 -4.03 11.30 -16.14
C ALA A 37 -5.10 12.40 -16.14
N LYS A 38 -5.48 12.91 -14.95
CA LYS A 38 -6.43 14.02 -14.80
C LYS A 38 -5.91 15.34 -15.38
N ALA A 39 -4.59 15.55 -15.38
CA ALA A 39 -3.97 16.73 -15.97
C ALA A 39 -3.90 16.68 -17.50
N THR A 40 -3.89 15.48 -18.09
CA THR A 40 -3.66 15.28 -19.53
C THR A 40 -4.95 15.06 -20.32
N ILE A 41 -5.95 14.41 -19.71
CA ILE A 41 -7.19 14.03 -20.39
C ILE A 41 -8.18 15.21 -20.39
N THR A 42 -8.76 15.51 -21.56
CA THR A 42 -9.75 16.59 -21.72
C THR A 42 -11.20 16.09 -21.78
N ASN A 43 -11.42 14.79 -21.96
CA ASN A 43 -12.75 14.20 -22.06
C ASN A 43 -13.45 14.19 -20.68
N GLU A 44 -14.56 14.92 -20.56
CA GLU A 44 -15.29 15.10 -19.29
C GLU A 44 -15.79 13.80 -18.66
N GLN A 45 -16.32 12.87 -19.45
CA GLN A 45 -16.80 11.58 -18.93
C GLN A 45 -15.65 10.74 -18.35
N THR A 46 -14.48 10.80 -18.98
CA THR A 46 -13.27 10.12 -18.51
C THR A 46 -12.74 10.79 -17.25
N LEU A 47 -12.75 12.13 -17.19
CA LEU A 47 -12.39 12.89 -15.98
C LEU A 47 -13.28 12.56 -14.79
N ALA A 48 -14.59 12.41 -15.01
CA ALA A 48 -15.52 12.00 -13.94
C ALA A 48 -15.17 10.61 -13.38
N LYS A 49 -14.85 9.64 -14.25
CA LYS A 49 -14.40 8.31 -13.82
C LYS A 49 -13.04 8.33 -13.11
N LEU A 50 -12.11 9.20 -13.54
CA LEU A 50 -10.84 9.38 -12.86
C LEU A 50 -11.00 10.05 -11.49
N ALA A 51 -11.97 10.96 -11.34
CA ALA A 51 -12.29 11.56 -10.04
C ALA A 51 -12.84 10.52 -9.05
N ASP A 52 -13.74 9.64 -9.51
CA ASP A 52 -14.24 8.52 -8.70
C ASP A 52 -13.11 7.56 -8.29
N LEU A 53 -12.22 7.22 -9.23
CA LEU A 53 -11.06 6.37 -8.95
C LEU A 53 -10.07 7.01 -7.97
N ASP A 54 -9.83 8.32 -8.09
CA ASP A 54 -9.01 9.11 -7.16
C ASP A 54 -9.60 9.12 -5.74
N GLN A 55 -10.92 9.26 -5.63
CA GLN A 55 -11.64 9.17 -4.37
C GLN A 55 -11.48 7.77 -3.75
N PHE A 56 -11.68 6.71 -4.54
CA PHE A 56 -11.48 5.33 -4.09
C PHE A 56 -10.07 5.12 -3.53
N TYR A 57 -9.03 5.51 -4.26
CA TYR A 57 -7.65 5.33 -3.81
C TYR A 57 -7.29 6.20 -2.61
N THR A 58 -7.91 7.37 -2.47
CA THR A 58 -7.75 8.22 -1.29
C THR A 58 -8.30 7.54 -0.04
N LEU A 59 -9.55 7.06 -0.09
CA LEU A 59 -10.16 6.33 1.03
C LEU A 59 -9.39 5.05 1.37
N TYR A 60 -8.95 4.32 0.34
CA TYR A 60 -8.19 3.09 0.53
C TYR A 60 -6.80 3.34 1.12
N TYR A 61 -6.14 4.43 0.74
CA TYR A 61 -4.86 4.85 1.32
C TYR A 61 -5.00 5.20 2.80
N GLU A 62 -5.98 6.03 3.15
CA GLU A 62 -6.23 6.47 4.54
C GLU A 62 -6.55 5.27 5.45
N SER A 63 -7.52 4.44 5.04
CA SER A 63 -7.86 3.21 5.78
C SER A 63 -6.67 2.25 5.94
N SER A 64 -5.83 2.11 4.91
CA SER A 64 -4.61 1.29 5.00
C SER A 64 -3.60 1.86 6.01
N ARG A 65 -3.47 3.19 6.08
CA ARG A 65 -2.60 3.86 7.06
C ARG A 65 -3.11 3.68 8.48
N ASP A 66 -4.42 3.78 8.69
CA ASP A 66 -5.03 3.57 10.00
C ASP A 66 -4.85 2.12 10.47
N LEU A 67 -5.08 1.15 9.58
CA LEU A 67 -4.80 -0.26 9.85
C LEU A 67 -3.32 -0.48 10.21
N LEU A 68 -2.39 0.10 9.46
CA LEU A 68 -0.96 -0.04 9.76
C LEU A 68 -0.62 0.53 11.14
N LYS A 69 -1.23 1.66 11.51
CA LYS A 69 -1.03 2.28 12.83
C LYS A 69 -1.51 1.34 13.93
N GLN A 70 -2.71 0.75 13.78
CA GLN A 70 -3.25 -0.22 14.74
C GLN A 70 -2.35 -1.44 14.88
N LEU A 71 -1.92 -2.03 13.77
CA LEU A 71 -1.00 -3.18 13.77
C LEU A 71 0.31 -2.85 14.48
N LYS A 72 0.87 -1.65 14.27
CA LYS A 72 2.11 -1.22 14.95
C LYS A 72 1.91 -1.01 16.46
N SER A 73 0.77 -0.50 16.88
CA SER A 73 0.44 -0.36 18.31
C SER A 73 0.36 -1.73 19.00
N GLU A 74 -0.36 -2.70 18.43
CA GLU A 74 -0.45 -4.05 19.02
C GLU A 74 0.93 -4.73 19.12
N ILE A 75 1.82 -4.47 18.17
CA ILE A 75 3.20 -4.98 18.22
C ILE A 75 4.00 -4.39 19.37
N LEU A 76 3.78 -3.11 19.68
CA LEU A 76 4.42 -2.42 20.79
C LEU A 76 3.88 -2.93 22.13
N ASP A 77 2.56 -3.07 22.24
CA ASP A 77 1.90 -3.53 23.47
C ASP A 77 2.29 -4.96 23.83
N ASN A 78 2.42 -5.85 22.84
CA ASN A 78 2.85 -7.24 23.02
C ASN A 78 4.35 -7.43 23.39
N LYS A 79 5.13 -6.34 23.47
CA LYS A 79 6.55 -6.37 23.90
C LYS A 79 6.75 -5.97 25.37
N THR A 80 5.69 -5.51 26.03
CA THR A 80 5.64 -5.14 27.46
C THR A 80 5.04 -6.26 28.30
#